data_AF-A6I7C5-F1
#
_entry.id   AF-A6I7C5-F1
#
_cell.length_a   1.000
_cell.length_b   1.000
_cell.length_c   1.000
_cell.angle_alpha   90.00
_cell.angle_beta   90.00
_cell.angle_gamma   90.00
#
_symmetry.space_group_name_H-M   'P 1'
#
loop_
_entity.id
_entity.type
_entity.pdbx_description
1 polymer ?
#
loop_
_entity_poly.entity_id
_entity_poly.type
_entity_poly.pdbx_seq_one_letter_code
_entity_poly.pdbx_strand_id
1 'polypeptide(L)'
;MVNFTAEEKSLINGLWSKVNVEEVGGEALGRLLVVYPWTQRFFDSFGNLSSASAIMGNPRVKAHGKKVLTAFGETIKNLDNLKSALAKLTLG
;
A
#
# COMPACT_ATOMS: atom_id res chain seq x y z
N MET A 1 11.21 15.04 -12.63
CA MET A 1 10.79 14.30 -11.41
C MET A 1 10.44 15.36 -10.37
N VAL A 2 9.40 15.14 -9.56
CA VAL A 2 8.89 16.16 -8.64
C VAL A 2 9.89 16.40 -7.52
N ASN A 3 10.12 17.66 -7.16
CA ASN A 3 10.92 18.05 -6.01
C ASN A 3 9.99 18.58 -4.93
N PHE A 4 10.04 17.96 -3.74
CA PHE A 4 9.29 18.46 -2.58
C PHE A 4 10.12 19.51 -1.83
N THR A 5 9.45 20.58 -1.41
CA THR A 5 9.98 21.55 -0.44
C THR A 5 10.21 20.89 0.91
N ALA A 6 10.97 21.55 1.79
CA ALA A 6 11.18 21.06 3.16
C ALA A 6 9.86 20.98 3.95
N GLU A 7 8.93 21.91 3.73
CA GLU A 7 7.62 21.92 4.36
C GLU A 7 6.76 20.72 3.92
N GLU A 8 6.68 20.46 2.61
CA GLU A 8 5.94 19.30 2.09
C GLU A 8 6.51 17.98 2.63
N LYS A 9 7.84 17.84 2.68
CA LYS A 9 8.48 16.66 3.27
C LYS A 9 8.12 16.50 4.75
N SER A 10 8.10 17.60 5.50
CA SER A 10 7.72 17.59 6.92
C SER A 10 6.27 17.13 7.09
N LEU A 11 5.35 17.66 6.29
CA LEU A 11 3.92 17.28 6.31
C LEU A 11 3.71 15.80 5.94
N ILE A 12 4.39 15.30 4.90
CA ILE A 12 4.32 13.89 4.49
C ILE A 12 4.81 12.97 5.61
N ASN A 13 5.97 13.28 6.21
CA ASN A 13 6.52 12.48 7.30
C ASN A 13 5.64 12.56 8.56
N GLY A 14 5.10 13.74 8.88
CA GLY A 14 4.21 13.95 10.01
C GLY A 14 2.86 13.24 9.88
N LEU A 15 2.35 13.07 8.65
CA LEU A 15 1.19 12.23 8.39
C LEU A 15 1.56 10.75 8.51
N TRP A 16 2.66 10.33 7.86
CA TRP A 16 3.08 8.93 7.82
C TRP A 16 3.38 8.35 9.21
N SER A 17 3.91 9.15 10.13
CA SER A 17 4.19 8.72 11.50
C SER A 17 2.95 8.28 12.28
N LYS A 18 1.74 8.67 11.83
CA LYS A 18 0.45 8.29 12.42
C LYS A 18 -0.17 7.06 11.76
N VAL A 19 0.41 6.56 10.67
CA VAL A 19 -0.14 5.43 9.91
C VAL A 19 0.22 4.11 10.59
N ASN A 20 -0.79 3.34 10.99
CA ASN A 20 -0.62 1.94 11.34
C ASN A 20 -0.52 1.10 10.05
N VAL A 21 0.70 0.73 9.65
CA VAL A 21 0.98 0.05 8.38
C VAL A 21 0.21 -1.26 8.21
N GLU A 22 0.02 -2.02 9.28
CA GLU A 22 -0.65 -3.32 9.22
C GLU A 22 -2.16 -3.16 9.00
N GLU A 23 -2.78 -2.29 9.80
CA GLU A 23 -4.21 -2.02 9.75
C GLU A 23 -4.59 -1.30 8.45
N VAL A 24 -3.96 -0.15 8.17
CA VAL A 24 -4.27 0.67 7.00
C VAL A 24 -3.91 -0.08 5.71
N GLY A 25 -2.86 -0.90 5.73
CA GLY A 25 -2.44 -1.63 4.54
C GLY A 25 -3.45 -2.68 4.12
N GLY A 26 -3.92 -3.48 5.08
CA GLY A 26 -4.98 -4.47 4.83
C GLY A 26 -6.29 -3.81 4.40
N GLU A 27 -6.68 -2.71 5.06
CA GLU A 27 -7.89 -1.98 4.69
C GLU A 27 -7.82 -1.37 3.29
N ALA A 28 -6.69 -0.75 2.91
CA ALA A 28 -6.54 -0.11 1.62
C ALA A 28 -6.64 -1.12 0.48
N LEU A 29 -5.93 -2.26 0.57
CA LEU A 29 -6.01 -3.31 -0.45
C LEU A 29 -7.40 -3.97 -0.46
N GLY A 30 -7.98 -4.24 0.72
CA GLY A 30 -9.33 -4.79 0.81
C GLY A 30 -10.38 -3.88 0.14
N ARG A 31 -10.35 -2.57 0.40
CA ARG A 31 -11.24 -1.58 -0.23
C ARG A 31 -11.02 -1.51 -1.74
N LEU A 32 -9.77 -1.59 -2.23
CA LEU A 32 -9.48 -1.65 -3.67
C LEU A 32 -10.20 -2.83 -4.33
N LEU A 33 -10.07 -4.03 -3.74
CA LEU A 33 -10.67 -5.25 -4.28
C LEU A 33 -12.21 -5.26 -4.20
N VAL A 34 -12.79 -4.57 -3.21
CA VAL A 34 -14.25 -4.41 -3.07
C VAL A 34 -14.80 -3.37 -4.06
N VAL A 35 -14.21 -2.18 -4.11
CA VAL A 35 -14.73 -1.05 -4.91
C VAL A 35 -14.42 -1.24 -6.40
N TYR A 36 -13.33 -1.91 -6.73
CA TYR A 36 -12.92 -2.21 -8.11
C TYR A 36 -12.75 -3.73 -8.31
N PRO A 37 -13.84 -4.51 -8.38
CA PRO A 37 -13.78 -5.97 -8.40
C PRO A 37 -12.93 -6.57 -9.53
N TRP A 38 -12.81 -5.86 -10.65
CA TRP A 38 -11.97 -6.29 -11.78
C TRP A 38 -10.50 -6.50 -11.40
N THR A 39 -10.00 -5.81 -10.36
CA THR A 39 -8.63 -5.93 -9.86
C THR A 39 -8.34 -7.28 -9.17
N GLN A 40 -9.38 -7.99 -8.74
CA GLN A 40 -9.25 -9.32 -8.11
C GLN A 40 -8.56 -10.34 -9.02
N ARG A 41 -8.64 -10.15 -10.36
CA ARG A 41 -7.98 -11.01 -11.35
C ARG A 41 -6.46 -11.13 -11.19
N PHE A 42 -5.82 -10.17 -10.51
CA PHE A 42 -4.37 -10.19 -10.25
C PHE A 42 -4.00 -10.94 -8.97
N PHE A 43 -4.99 -11.41 -8.21
CA PHE A 43 -4.83 -12.02 -6.89
C PHE A 43 -5.51 -13.40 -6.82
N ASP A 44 -5.44 -14.16 -7.91
CA ASP A 44 -5.98 -15.52 -8.03
C ASP A 44 -5.50 -16.46 -6.91
N SER A 45 -4.25 -16.32 -6.50
CA SER A 45 -3.64 -17.08 -5.41
C SER A 45 -4.16 -16.67 -4.03
N PHE A 46 -4.98 -15.62 -3.87
CA PHE A 46 -5.42 -15.18 -2.54
C PHE A 46 -6.62 -15.98 -2.02
N GLY A 47 -7.18 -16.89 -2.81
CA GLY A 47 -8.29 -17.75 -2.42
C GLY A 47 -9.63 -17.04 -2.52
N ASN A 48 -10.49 -17.17 -1.50
CA ASN A 48 -11.84 -16.63 -1.56
C ASN A 48 -11.84 -15.08 -1.50
N LEU A 49 -12.28 -14.45 -2.60
CA LEU A 49 -12.49 -13.01 -2.74
C LEU A 49 -13.94 -12.68 -3.20
N SER A 50 -14.88 -13.61 -3.02
CA SER A 50 -16.23 -13.52 -3.61
C SER A 50 -17.17 -12.48 -2.99
N SER A 51 -16.84 -11.94 -1.81
CA SER A 51 -17.67 -10.96 -1.10
C SER A 51 -16.81 -9.99 -0.30
N ALA A 52 -17.37 -8.85 0.10
CA ALA A 52 -16.66 -7.86 0.89
C ALA A 52 -16.14 -8.42 2.23
N SER A 53 -16.94 -9.22 2.95
CA SER A 53 -16.49 -9.86 4.19
C SER A 53 -15.37 -10.88 3.94
N ALA A 54 -15.46 -11.67 2.87
CA ALA A 54 -14.39 -12.61 2.49
C ALA A 54 -13.09 -11.86 2.18
N ILE A 55 -13.16 -10.77 1.41
CA ILE A 55 -12.00 -9.93 1.06
C ILE A 55 -11.38 -9.28 2.31
N MET A 56 -12.18 -8.58 3.12
CA MET A 56 -11.70 -7.82 4.28
C MET A 56 -11.18 -8.74 5.40
N GLY A 57 -11.72 -9.97 5.49
CA GLY A 57 -11.25 -11.00 6.41
C GLY A 57 -10.04 -11.81 5.89
N ASN A 58 -9.66 -11.67 4.63
CA ASN A 58 -8.67 -12.55 4.01
C ASN A 58 -7.25 -12.27 4.54
N PRO A 59 -6.55 -13.26 5.13
CA PRO A 59 -5.21 -13.06 5.69
C PRO A 59 -4.16 -12.74 4.62
N ARG A 60 -4.31 -13.23 3.38
CA ARG A 60 -3.39 -12.94 2.28
C ARG A 60 -3.55 -11.50 1.78
N VAL A 61 -4.79 -10.98 1.75
CA VAL A 61 -5.06 -9.56 1.46
C VAL A 61 -4.41 -8.67 2.51
N LYS A 62 -4.60 -8.97 3.81
CA LYS A 62 -3.99 -8.19 4.89
C LYS A 62 -2.46 -8.21 4.82
N ALA A 63 -1.86 -9.39 4.64
CA ALA A 63 -0.41 -9.54 4.54
C ALA A 63 0.17 -8.80 3.34
N HIS A 64 -0.49 -8.88 2.16
CA HIS A 64 -0.02 -8.18 0.97
C HIS A 64 -0.21 -6.67 1.08
N GLY A 65 -1.33 -6.20 1.62
CA GLY A 65 -1.57 -4.79 1.91
C GLY A 65 -0.51 -4.18 2.83
N LYS A 66 -0.13 -4.91 3.89
CA LYS A 66 1.00 -4.55 4.76
C LYS A 66 2.32 -4.46 3.99
N LYS A 67 2.61 -5.42 3.10
CA LYS A 67 3.82 -5.40 2.25
C LYS A 67 3.85 -4.15 1.37
N VAL A 68 2.74 -3.80 0.73
CA VAL A 68 2.62 -2.60 -0.10
C VAL A 68 2.90 -1.35 0.73
N LEU A 69 2.19 -1.13 1.85
CA LEU A 69 2.40 0.09 2.64
C LEU A 69 3.78 0.16 3.31
N THR A 70 4.40 -0.98 3.62
CA THR A 70 5.80 -1.00 4.09
C THR A 70 6.73 -0.40 3.04
N ALA A 71 6.56 -0.80 1.77
CA ALA A 71 7.36 -0.26 0.67
C ALA A 71 7.09 1.24 0.40
N PHE A 72 5.87 1.71 0.63
CA PHE A 72 5.56 3.15 0.65
C PHE A 72 6.31 3.87 1.77
N GLY A 73 6.36 3.30 2.98
CA GLY A 73 7.11 3.84 4.10
C GLY A 73 8.61 3.93 3.83
N GLU A 74 9.20 2.94 3.15
CA GLU A 74 10.59 3.02 2.67
C GLU A 74 10.78 4.14 1.65
N THR A 75 9.80 4.37 0.77
CA THR A 75 9.83 5.45 -0.22
C THR A 75 9.72 6.82 0.43
N ILE A 76 8.88 6.97 1.45
CA ILE A 76 8.70 8.22 2.21
C ILE A 76 9.97 8.59 2.99
N LYS A 77 10.79 7.61 3.40
CA LYS A 77 12.12 7.89 3.97
C LYS A 77 13.12 8.43 2.94
N ASN A 78 12.81 8.34 1.64
CA ASN A 78 13.71 8.66 0.52
C ASN A 78 13.02 9.59 -0.50
N LEU A 79 12.28 10.60 -0.04
CA LEU A 79 11.51 11.52 -0.90
C LEU A 79 12.37 12.28 -1.93
N ASP A 80 13.67 12.43 -1.68
CA ASP A 80 14.62 13.03 -2.63
C ASP A 80 15.03 12.10 -3.78
N ASN A 81 14.79 10.79 -3.65
CA ASN A 81 15.17 9.80 -4.64
C ASN A 81 14.07 8.74 -4.85
N LEU A 82 12.87 9.23 -5.18
CA LEU A 82 11.69 8.38 -5.39
C LEU A 82 11.93 7.29 -6.44
N LYS A 83 12.65 7.59 -7.53
CA LYS A 83 12.92 6.60 -8.59
C LYS A 83 13.62 5.36 -8.05
N SER A 84 14.68 5.58 -7.25
CA SER A 84 15.45 4.49 -6.67
C SER A 84 14.65 3.75 -5.61
N ALA A 85 13.90 4.47 -4.78
CA ALA A 85 13.11 3.85 -3.73
C ALA A 85 11.95 3.00 -4.28
N LEU A 86 11.28 3.45 -5.34
CA LEU A 86 10.18 2.74 -5.99
C LEU A 86 10.62 1.60 -6.90
N ALA A 87 11.90 1.54 -7.31
CA ALA A 87 12.42 0.45 -8.15
C ALA A 87 12.22 -0.93 -7.50
N LYS A 88 12.24 -1.00 -6.16
CA LYS A 88 11.96 -2.23 -5.41
C LYS A 88 10.50 -2.70 -5.50
N LEU A 89 9.58 -1.78 -5.81
CA LEU A 89 8.14 -2.03 -5.93
C LEU A 89 7.74 -2.48 -7.34
N THR A 90 8.54 -2.11 -8.35
CA THR A 90 8.27 -2.40 -9.78
C THR A 90 8.83 -3.73 -10.26
N LEU A 91 9.61 -4.45 -9.44
CA LEU A 91 10.27 -5.72 -9.79
C LEU A 91 9.62 -6.95 -9.13
N GLY A 92 8.38 -6.82 -8.65
CA GLY A 92 7.62 -7.88 -8.00
C GLY A 92 6.70 -8.63 -8.95
#